data_AF-A0A9N9KX36-F1
#
_entry.id   AF-A0A9N9KX36-F1
#
_cell.length_a   1.000
_cell.length_b   1.000
_cell.length_c   1.000
_cell.angle_alpha   90.00
_cell.angle_beta   90.00
_cell.angle_gamma   90.00
#
_symmetry.space_group_name_H-M   'P 1'
#
loop_
_entity.id
_entity.type
_entity.pdbx_description
1 polymer ?
#
loop_
_entity_poly.entity_id
_entity_poly.type
_entity_poly.pdbx_seq_one_letter_code
_entity_poly.pdbx_strand_id
1 'polypeptide(L)'
;MSSEDDEPLVLSGGALDALKEFYADRDALQKKFEDLKTAAEEEYEDGKEGRKVKVWSMEAFGEDWGVSQFWYSDETATIIAKELLEGATAETQIAAVSAPSVFIQLKNLLNQSPLPPSERPKIWLLEYDKRFEVFANEFVYYDFNNPLKLPPTMKSTISRFIIDPPFLNEDCQTKGTHFPSLFPLTILLSPSHPNPSTNTNNHPAAQSVSYLSKSWSLPAPSPSTSTSTSPDTNPKIIVCTGERMQPLIHKIYAPIGIRTTTFLPVHDKGLSNEFFCYSNFEGEAWKFRSEEEDGDGEKGEKDGKEGESKKE
;
A
#
# COMPACT_ATOMS: atom_id res chain seq x y z
N MET A 1 -4.91 62.82 -5.05
CA MET A 1 -4.58 61.70 -5.94
C MET A 1 -3.20 61.24 -5.54
N SER A 2 -3.08 60.12 -4.85
CA SER A 2 -1.78 59.51 -4.52
C SER A 2 -1.50 58.44 -5.58
N SER A 3 -0.42 58.62 -6.30
CA SER A 3 0.16 57.69 -7.27
C SER A 3 1.35 57.00 -6.61
N GLU A 4 1.09 55.86 -5.98
CA GLU A 4 2.03 54.87 -5.43
C GLU A 4 1.29 53.55 -5.68
N ASP A 5 1.81 52.47 -6.26
CA ASP A 5 3.16 52.05 -6.57
C ASP A 5 3.00 50.85 -7.52
N ASP A 6 3.36 50.97 -8.80
CA ASP A 6 3.38 49.86 -9.76
C ASP A 6 4.84 49.38 -9.91
N GLU A 7 5.51 49.06 -8.79
CA GLU A 7 6.78 48.33 -8.87
C GLU A 7 6.51 46.90 -9.34
N PRO A 8 7.14 46.43 -10.43
CA PRO A 8 7.00 45.05 -10.85
C PRO A 8 7.53 44.13 -9.75
N LEU A 9 6.72 43.16 -9.31
CA LEU A 9 7.14 42.14 -8.35
C LEU A 9 8.29 41.31 -8.95
N VAL A 10 9.54 41.66 -8.60
CA VAL A 10 10.74 40.92 -9.03
C VAL A 10 11.13 39.91 -7.96
N LEU A 11 11.34 38.66 -8.35
CA LEU A 11 11.84 37.60 -7.47
C LEU A 11 13.22 38.00 -6.89
N SER A 12 13.43 37.75 -5.61
CA SER A 12 14.74 37.96 -4.98
C SER A 12 15.81 37.08 -5.63
N GLY A 13 17.08 37.50 -5.59
CA GLY A 13 18.19 36.71 -6.17
C GLY A 13 18.24 35.27 -5.66
N GLY A 14 18.01 35.07 -4.35
CA GLY A 14 17.91 33.73 -3.75
C GLY A 14 16.70 32.92 -4.24
N ALA A 15 15.55 33.57 -4.51
CA ALA A 15 14.39 32.89 -5.09
C ALA A 15 14.62 32.50 -6.56
N LEU A 16 15.33 33.32 -7.33
CA LEU A 16 15.71 33.00 -8.71
C LEU A 16 16.72 31.85 -8.78
N ASP A 17 17.68 31.80 -7.87
CA ASP A 17 18.66 30.72 -7.84
C ASP A 17 18.05 29.40 -7.37
N ALA A 18 17.21 29.42 -6.33
CA ALA A 18 16.42 28.25 -5.94
C ALA A 18 15.50 27.74 -7.07
N LEU A 19 14.92 28.66 -7.86
CA LEU A 19 14.09 28.30 -9.01
C LEU A 19 14.91 27.67 -10.15
N LYS A 20 16.13 28.16 -10.40
CA LYS A 20 17.05 27.55 -11.38
C LYS A 20 17.49 26.16 -10.94
N GLU A 21 17.85 25.98 -9.66
CA GLU A 21 18.20 24.69 -9.09
C GLU A 21 17.03 23.71 -9.23
N PHE A 22 15.81 24.15 -8.89
CA PHE A 22 14.60 23.34 -9.07
C PHE A 22 14.36 22.91 -10.53
N TYR A 23 14.53 23.81 -11.51
CA TYR A 23 14.39 23.44 -12.92
C TYR A 23 15.50 22.50 -13.39
N ALA A 24 16.74 22.68 -12.93
CA ALA A 24 17.85 21.80 -13.25
C ALA A 24 17.62 20.38 -12.69
N ASP A 25 17.16 20.26 -11.45
CA ASP A 25 16.81 18.99 -10.82
C ASP A 25 15.66 18.29 -11.57
N ARG A 26 14.62 19.05 -11.94
CA ARG A 26 13.51 18.54 -12.75
C ARG A 26 13.97 18.02 -14.10
N ASP A 27 14.81 18.77 -14.81
CA ASP A 27 15.31 18.38 -16.13
C ASP A 27 16.25 17.16 -16.04
N ALA A 28 17.06 17.07 -14.98
CA ALA A 28 17.88 15.90 -14.70
C ALA A 28 17.04 14.64 -14.38
N LEU A 29 15.96 14.80 -13.60
CA LEU A 29 15.00 13.73 -13.32
C LEU A 29 14.27 13.28 -14.58
N GLN A 30 13.81 14.23 -15.42
CA GLN A 30 13.16 13.91 -16.68
C GLN A 30 14.11 13.14 -17.59
N LYS A 31 15.38 13.55 -17.68
CA LYS A 31 16.37 12.84 -18.48
C LYS A 31 16.61 11.43 -17.94
N LYS A 32 16.80 11.27 -16.62
CA LYS A 32 16.91 9.94 -15.99
C LYS A 32 15.67 9.09 -16.31
N PHE A 33 14.47 9.67 -16.27
CA PHE A 33 13.23 8.97 -16.59
C PHE A 33 13.16 8.51 -18.04
N GLU A 34 13.51 9.36 -19.01
CA GLU A 34 13.58 8.97 -20.43
C GLU A 34 14.63 7.88 -20.66
N ASP A 35 15.83 8.01 -20.07
CA ASP A 35 16.87 6.99 -20.14
C ASP A 35 16.38 5.65 -19.54
N LEU A 36 15.60 5.71 -18.44
CA LEU A 36 14.99 4.53 -17.83
C LEU A 36 13.93 3.89 -18.74
N LYS A 37 13.12 4.71 -19.42
CA LYS A 37 12.09 4.28 -20.34
C LYS A 37 12.67 3.59 -21.56
N THR A 38 13.65 4.21 -22.22
CA THR A 38 14.37 3.61 -23.34
C THR A 38 15.01 2.29 -22.94
N ALA A 39 15.68 2.23 -21.78
CA ALA A 39 16.28 0.98 -21.29
C ALA A 39 15.24 -0.11 -20.96
N ALA A 40 14.03 0.25 -20.52
CA ALA A 40 12.95 -0.70 -20.27
C ALA A 40 12.35 -1.24 -21.59
N GLU A 41 12.25 -0.39 -22.61
CA GLU A 41 11.84 -0.78 -23.97
C GLU A 41 12.88 -1.69 -24.63
N GLU A 42 14.18 -1.42 -24.47
CA GLU A 42 15.26 -2.29 -24.97
C GLU A 42 15.29 -3.67 -24.28
N GLU A 43 14.99 -3.74 -22.97
CA GLU A 43 14.84 -5.02 -22.25
C GLU A 43 13.66 -5.86 -22.78
N TYR A 44 12.66 -5.24 -23.39
CA TYR A 44 11.52 -5.92 -24.00
C TYR A 44 11.88 -6.56 -25.35
N GLU A 45 12.87 -6.03 -26.06
CA GLU A 45 13.23 -6.45 -27.42
C GLU A 45 14.38 -7.47 -27.50
N ASP A 46 15.34 -7.47 -26.57
CA ASP A 46 16.52 -8.37 -26.65
C ASP A 46 16.59 -9.33 -25.44
N GLY A 47 15.94 -10.49 -25.57
CA GLY A 47 15.97 -11.58 -24.59
C GLY A 47 17.30 -12.33 -24.51
N LYS A 48 18.45 -11.63 -24.41
CA LYS A 48 19.79 -12.24 -24.42
C LYS A 48 20.53 -12.13 -23.10
N GLU A 49 21.21 -13.24 -22.76
CA GLU A 49 22.11 -13.41 -21.63
C GLU A 49 23.36 -12.51 -21.75
N GLY A 50 23.75 -11.88 -20.63
CA GLY A 50 24.84 -10.90 -20.55
C GLY A 50 24.51 -9.61 -19.78
N ARG A 51 23.41 -9.61 -19.01
CA ARG A 51 22.76 -8.45 -18.40
C ARG A 51 23.67 -7.69 -17.42
N LYS A 52 23.86 -6.38 -17.64
CA LYS A 52 24.26 -5.45 -16.58
C LYS A 52 23.07 -5.35 -15.62
N VAL A 53 23.18 -5.86 -14.40
CA VAL A 53 22.08 -5.84 -13.42
C VAL A 53 21.70 -4.38 -13.16
N LYS A 54 20.56 -3.94 -13.69
CA LYS A 54 20.03 -2.60 -13.48
C LYS A 54 19.44 -2.54 -12.06
N VAL A 55 20.05 -1.72 -11.23
CA VAL A 55 19.52 -1.34 -9.92
C VAL A 55 18.56 -0.18 -10.15
N TRP A 56 17.31 -0.38 -9.76
CA TRP A 56 16.26 0.63 -9.78
C TRP A 56 16.27 1.37 -8.44
N SER A 57 16.05 2.68 -8.46
CA SER A 57 15.95 3.51 -7.26
C SER A 57 14.68 4.34 -7.31
N MET A 58 14.07 4.56 -6.14
CA MET A 58 12.92 5.44 -5.97
C MET A 58 13.26 6.91 -6.26
N GLU A 59 14.54 7.31 -6.21
CA GLU A 59 14.98 8.67 -6.55
C GLU A 59 14.56 9.08 -7.98
N ALA A 60 14.42 8.11 -8.89
CA ALA A 60 13.97 8.38 -10.25
C ALA A 60 12.47 8.75 -10.33
N PHE A 61 11.70 8.46 -9.29
CA PHE A 61 10.26 8.70 -9.19
C PHE A 61 10.01 9.69 -8.03
N GLY A 62 10.16 10.99 -8.28
CA GLY A 62 10.01 11.99 -7.21
C GLY A 62 8.61 11.97 -6.56
N GLU A 63 8.52 12.13 -5.24
CA GLU A 63 7.24 12.11 -4.51
C GLU A 63 6.33 13.30 -4.86
N ASP A 64 5.02 13.06 -4.95
CA ASP A 64 3.98 14.09 -4.93
C ASP A 64 3.16 14.04 -3.62
N TRP A 65 3.51 14.91 -2.68
CA TRP A 65 2.86 14.98 -1.38
C TRP A 65 1.41 15.45 -1.47
N GLY A 66 1.03 16.16 -2.55
CA GLY A 66 -0.33 16.63 -2.79
C GLY A 66 -1.33 15.50 -3.05
N VAL A 67 -0.83 14.31 -3.41
CA VAL A 67 -1.63 13.09 -3.60
C VAL A 67 -1.32 12.02 -2.54
N SER A 68 -0.70 12.40 -1.42
CA SER A 68 -0.30 11.52 -0.32
C SER A 68 0.64 10.39 -0.73
N GLN A 69 1.60 10.73 -1.59
CA GLN A 69 2.63 9.82 -2.04
C GLN A 69 3.86 9.94 -1.14
N PHE A 70 4.10 8.92 -0.31
CA PHE A 70 5.25 8.87 0.60
C PHE A 70 6.02 7.57 0.40
N TRP A 71 7.32 7.67 0.13
CA TRP A 71 8.14 6.51 -0.14
C TRP A 71 8.70 5.92 1.15
N TYR A 72 8.63 4.59 1.27
CA TYR A 72 9.40 3.87 2.28
C TYR A 72 10.89 4.09 2.07
N SER A 73 11.63 4.13 3.17
CA SER A 73 13.09 4.02 3.09
C SER A 73 13.48 2.71 2.41
N ASP A 74 14.65 2.69 1.77
CA ASP A 74 15.17 1.49 1.10
C ASP A 74 15.25 0.29 2.06
N GLU A 75 15.59 0.52 3.32
CA GLU A 75 15.62 -0.51 4.36
C GLU A 75 14.22 -1.10 4.61
N THR A 76 13.22 -0.26 4.86
CA THR A 76 11.83 -0.68 5.07
C THR A 76 11.31 -1.48 3.88
N ALA A 77 11.48 -0.93 2.66
CA ALA A 77 11.03 -1.56 1.45
C ALA A 77 11.72 -2.91 1.19
N THR A 78 13.02 -3.01 1.50
CA THR A 78 13.81 -4.24 1.36
C THR A 78 13.35 -5.31 2.34
N ILE A 79 13.08 -4.95 3.60
CA ILE A 79 12.57 -5.88 4.61
C ILE A 79 11.23 -6.49 4.16
N ILE A 80 10.28 -5.65 3.76
CA ILE A 80 8.97 -6.11 3.26
C ILE A 80 9.13 -6.99 2.02
N ALA A 81 9.98 -6.59 1.07
CA ALA A 81 10.24 -7.35 -0.15
C ALA A 81 10.81 -8.76 0.15
N LYS A 82 11.72 -8.88 1.11
CA LYS A 82 12.28 -10.18 1.55
C LYS A 82 11.19 -11.09 2.14
N GLU A 83 10.36 -10.57 3.02
CA GLU A 83 9.24 -11.32 3.62
C GLU A 83 8.23 -11.82 2.56
N LEU A 84 7.99 -11.01 1.53
CA LEU A 84 7.17 -11.41 0.38
C LEU A 84 7.84 -12.49 -0.48
N LEU A 85 9.17 -12.46 -0.63
CA LEU A 85 9.94 -13.44 -1.41
C LEU A 85 10.22 -14.73 -0.64
N GLU A 86 10.08 -14.75 0.68
CA GLU A 86 10.41 -15.91 1.51
C GLU A 86 9.57 -17.15 1.14
N GLY A 87 10.25 -18.19 0.63
CA GLY A 87 9.62 -19.39 0.10
C GLY A 87 8.75 -19.16 -1.17
N ALA A 88 8.98 -18.08 -1.92
CA ALA A 88 8.32 -17.85 -3.20
C ALA A 88 8.91 -18.76 -4.29
N THR A 89 8.04 -19.21 -5.19
CA THR A 89 8.38 -20.08 -6.33
C THR A 89 7.96 -19.43 -7.65
N ALA A 90 8.25 -20.08 -8.78
CA ALA A 90 7.82 -19.65 -10.11
C ALA A 90 6.29 -19.44 -10.24
N GLU A 91 5.51 -20.19 -9.49
CA GLU A 91 4.04 -20.13 -9.48
C GLU A 91 3.48 -19.03 -8.56
N THR A 92 4.35 -18.44 -7.74
CA THR A 92 3.99 -17.36 -6.83
C THR A 92 3.78 -16.08 -7.62
N GLN A 93 2.67 -15.40 -7.34
CA GLN A 93 2.45 -14.05 -7.84
C GLN A 93 2.32 -13.09 -6.65
N ILE A 94 3.06 -11.99 -6.71
CA ILE A 94 3.16 -10.98 -5.67
C ILE A 94 2.61 -9.67 -6.23
N ALA A 95 1.76 -8.98 -5.49
CA ALA A 95 1.26 -7.66 -5.87
C ALA A 95 1.63 -6.61 -4.83
N ALA A 96 2.24 -5.51 -5.30
CA ALA A 96 2.37 -4.28 -4.56
C ALA A 96 1.24 -3.34 -4.96
N VAL A 97 0.30 -3.10 -4.05
CA VAL A 97 -0.87 -2.23 -4.27
C VAL A 97 -0.58 -0.89 -3.59
N SER A 98 -0.38 0.13 -4.41
CA SER A 98 0.03 1.47 -3.98
C SER A 98 1.32 1.53 -3.15
N ALA A 99 2.19 0.52 -3.29
CA ALA A 99 3.47 0.41 -2.58
C ALA A 99 4.66 0.32 -3.57
N PRO A 100 4.91 1.34 -4.42
CA PRO A 100 5.93 1.26 -5.46
C PRO A 100 7.36 1.08 -4.90
N SER A 101 7.68 1.64 -3.74
CA SER A 101 8.99 1.45 -3.08
C SER A 101 9.31 -0.03 -2.85
N VAL A 102 8.30 -0.81 -2.41
CA VAL A 102 8.47 -2.26 -2.21
C VAL A 102 8.57 -2.99 -3.56
N PHE A 103 7.82 -2.56 -4.57
CA PHE A 103 7.94 -3.13 -5.93
C PHE A 103 9.36 -2.93 -6.50
N ILE A 104 9.95 -1.75 -6.34
CA ILE A 104 11.32 -1.49 -6.76
C ILE A 104 12.30 -2.44 -6.07
N GLN A 105 12.16 -2.65 -4.75
CA GLN A 105 13.04 -3.58 -4.04
C GLN A 105 12.80 -5.04 -4.41
N LEU A 106 11.55 -5.46 -4.67
CA LEU A 106 11.25 -6.77 -5.25
C LEU A 106 11.99 -6.96 -6.58
N LYS A 107 11.93 -5.97 -7.48
CA LYS A 107 12.58 -6.03 -8.79
C LYS A 107 14.11 -6.09 -8.66
N ASN A 108 14.70 -5.29 -7.77
CA ASN A 108 16.13 -5.30 -7.49
C ASN A 108 16.62 -6.65 -6.96
N LEU A 109 15.93 -7.21 -5.96
CA LEU A 109 16.26 -8.51 -5.37
C LEU A 109 16.11 -9.64 -6.40
N LEU A 110 15.06 -9.62 -7.21
CA LEU A 110 14.89 -10.60 -8.28
C LEU A 110 15.96 -10.47 -9.37
N ASN A 111 16.36 -9.26 -9.74
CA ASN A 111 17.43 -9.04 -10.72
C ASN A 111 18.79 -9.54 -10.24
N GLN A 112 19.02 -9.51 -8.92
CA GLN A 112 20.23 -10.04 -8.27
C GLN A 112 20.14 -11.54 -7.95
N SER A 113 18.95 -12.15 -8.09
CA SER A 113 18.73 -13.55 -7.78
C SER A 113 19.55 -14.45 -8.73
N PRO A 114 20.22 -15.49 -8.20
CA PRO A 114 20.93 -16.47 -9.03
C PRO A 114 19.98 -17.38 -9.82
N LEU A 115 18.68 -17.39 -9.49
CA LEU A 115 17.68 -18.21 -10.18
C LEU A 115 17.44 -17.69 -11.61
N PRO A 116 17.21 -18.57 -12.60
CA PRO A 116 16.83 -18.15 -13.94
C PRO A 116 15.45 -17.45 -13.92
N PRO A 117 15.15 -16.53 -14.87
CA PRO A 117 13.87 -15.82 -14.90
C PRO A 117 12.62 -16.71 -14.88
N SER A 118 12.69 -17.92 -15.45
CA SER A 118 11.58 -18.89 -15.46
C SER A 118 11.26 -19.49 -14.09
N GLU A 119 12.18 -19.41 -13.13
CA GLU A 119 12.00 -19.95 -11.77
C GLU A 119 11.65 -18.87 -10.75
N ARG A 120 11.60 -17.61 -11.17
CA ARG A 120 11.31 -16.45 -10.31
C ARG A 120 9.80 -16.23 -10.18
N PRO A 121 9.32 -15.73 -9.02
CA PRO A 121 7.93 -15.33 -8.88
C PRO A 121 7.58 -14.17 -9.82
N LYS A 122 6.31 -14.08 -10.21
CA LYS A 122 5.80 -12.93 -10.95
C LYS A 122 5.45 -11.79 -9.99
N ILE A 123 5.87 -10.57 -10.32
CA ILE A 123 5.56 -9.38 -9.53
C ILE A 123 4.65 -8.43 -10.31
N TRP A 124 3.81 -7.70 -9.58
CA TRP A 124 2.90 -6.69 -10.12
C TRP A 124 2.93 -5.43 -9.27
N LEU A 125 2.91 -4.28 -9.93
CA LEU A 125 2.65 -2.97 -9.33
C LEU A 125 1.28 -2.50 -9.76
N LEU A 126 0.37 -2.35 -8.79
CA LEU A 126 -0.92 -1.71 -8.98
C LEU A 126 -0.80 -0.29 -8.44
N GLU A 127 -0.73 0.70 -9.33
CA GLU A 127 -0.51 2.07 -8.90
C GLU A 127 -1.21 3.11 -9.80
N TYR A 128 -1.61 4.23 -9.20
CA TYR A 128 -2.27 5.35 -9.88
C TYR A 128 -1.26 6.18 -10.69
N ASP A 129 -0.05 6.36 -10.16
CA ASP A 129 1.00 7.13 -10.79
C ASP A 129 1.54 6.46 -12.07
N LYS A 130 1.19 7.06 -13.22
CA LYS A 130 1.55 6.56 -14.54
C LYS A 130 3.03 6.66 -14.88
N ARG A 131 3.85 7.34 -14.06
CA ARG A 131 5.31 7.31 -14.25
C ARG A 131 5.84 5.88 -14.14
N PHE A 132 5.15 5.02 -13.38
CA PHE A 132 5.49 3.61 -13.27
C PHE A 132 5.10 2.75 -14.49
N GLU A 133 4.44 3.32 -15.52
CA GLU A 133 4.13 2.62 -16.80
C GLU A 133 5.40 2.13 -17.52
N VAL A 134 6.58 2.68 -17.18
CA VAL A 134 7.89 2.17 -17.61
C VAL A 134 8.11 0.68 -17.30
N PHE A 135 7.41 0.13 -16.32
CA PHE A 135 7.47 -1.30 -15.98
C PHE A 135 6.57 -2.20 -16.84
N ALA A 136 5.91 -1.64 -17.86
CA ALA A 136 5.17 -2.34 -18.90
C ALA A 136 4.29 -3.49 -18.36
N ASN A 137 4.70 -4.74 -18.60
CA ASN A 137 3.93 -5.94 -18.26
C ASN A 137 3.81 -6.23 -16.75
N GLU A 138 4.55 -5.51 -15.92
CA GLU A 138 4.47 -5.61 -14.46
C GLU A 138 3.64 -4.47 -13.85
N PHE A 139 3.31 -3.43 -14.63
CA PHE A 139 2.50 -2.30 -14.17
C PHE A 139 1.02 -2.48 -14.55
N VAL A 140 0.14 -2.15 -13.60
CA VAL A 140 -1.30 -2.08 -13.78
C VAL A 140 -1.79 -0.75 -13.24
N TYR A 141 -2.33 0.10 -14.11
CA TYR A 141 -2.96 1.33 -13.67
C TYR A 141 -4.11 1.02 -12.69
N TYR A 142 -3.98 1.51 -11.48
CA TYR A 142 -4.92 1.25 -10.39
C TYR A 142 -5.50 2.56 -9.87
N ASP A 143 -6.83 2.70 -10.02
CA ASP A 143 -7.57 3.80 -9.43
C ASP A 143 -8.36 3.27 -8.24
N PHE A 144 -8.01 3.75 -7.04
CA PHE A 144 -8.67 3.40 -5.79
C PHE A 144 -10.17 3.71 -5.82
N ASN A 145 -10.64 4.68 -6.60
CA ASN A 145 -12.08 4.96 -6.73
C ASN A 145 -12.80 3.95 -7.63
N ASN A 146 -12.05 3.17 -8.40
CA ASN A 146 -12.55 2.16 -9.33
C ASN A 146 -11.82 0.81 -9.10
N PRO A 147 -11.89 0.23 -7.87
CA PRO A 147 -11.01 -0.85 -7.41
C PRO A 147 -11.14 -2.16 -8.17
N LEU A 148 -12.23 -2.36 -8.90
CA LEU A 148 -12.51 -3.55 -9.69
C LEU A 148 -12.20 -3.38 -11.18
N LYS A 149 -11.70 -2.22 -11.61
CA LYS A 149 -11.25 -1.97 -12.99
C LYS A 149 -9.86 -2.59 -13.19
N LEU A 150 -9.78 -3.91 -13.01
CA LEU A 150 -8.56 -4.71 -13.08
C LEU A 150 -8.62 -5.69 -14.26
N PRO A 151 -7.46 -6.09 -14.81
CA PRO A 151 -7.42 -7.11 -15.86
C PRO A 151 -8.07 -8.43 -15.38
N PRO A 152 -9.05 -8.98 -16.13
CA PRO A 152 -9.71 -10.23 -15.74
C PRO A 152 -8.76 -11.42 -15.59
N THR A 153 -7.62 -11.38 -16.28
CA THR A 153 -6.57 -12.40 -16.24
C THR A 153 -5.86 -12.49 -14.89
N MET A 154 -5.97 -11.48 -14.03
CA MET A 154 -5.37 -11.46 -12.69
C MET A 154 -6.33 -11.92 -11.59
N LYS A 155 -7.60 -12.18 -11.95
CA LYS A 155 -8.59 -12.64 -10.98
C LYS A 155 -8.14 -13.95 -10.36
N SER A 156 -8.07 -13.98 -9.03
CA SER A 156 -7.66 -15.16 -8.26
C SER A 156 -6.30 -15.75 -8.65
N THR A 157 -5.32 -14.91 -9.02
CA THR A 157 -3.96 -15.38 -9.38
C THR A 157 -2.88 -14.97 -8.38
N ILE A 158 -3.15 -14.01 -7.49
CA ILE A 158 -2.16 -13.48 -6.55
C ILE A 158 -2.26 -14.18 -5.21
N SER A 159 -1.11 -14.55 -4.63
CA SER A 159 -1.04 -15.21 -3.32
C SER A 159 -0.27 -14.40 -2.29
N ARG A 160 0.38 -13.30 -2.67
CA ARG A 160 1.15 -12.44 -1.75
C ARG A 160 0.90 -10.98 -2.05
N PHE A 161 0.64 -10.17 -1.03
CA PHE A 161 0.30 -8.77 -1.17
C PHE A 161 1.05 -7.89 -0.18
N ILE A 162 1.49 -6.72 -0.65
CA ILE A 162 1.71 -5.52 0.17
C ILE A 162 0.71 -4.46 -0.28
N ILE A 163 0.05 -3.82 0.67
CA ILE A 163 -1.01 -2.84 0.43
C ILE A 163 -0.69 -1.59 1.25
N ASP A 164 -0.58 -0.45 0.57
CA ASP A 164 -0.33 0.85 1.18
C ASP A 164 -1.24 1.91 0.53
N PRO A 165 -2.51 2.01 0.94
CA PRO A 165 -3.48 2.81 0.21
C PRO A 165 -3.26 4.32 0.48
N PRO A 166 -3.44 5.19 -0.53
CA PRO A 166 -3.09 6.62 -0.44
C PRO A 166 -3.95 7.42 0.55
N PHE A 167 -5.13 6.90 0.93
CA PHE A 167 -6.01 7.49 1.93
C PHE A 167 -6.81 6.39 2.62
N LEU A 168 -6.62 6.28 3.93
CA LEU A 168 -7.54 5.57 4.80
C LEU A 168 -8.18 6.64 5.69
N ASN A 169 -9.23 7.29 5.21
CA ASN A 169 -10.12 8.05 6.07
C ASN A 169 -11.46 7.30 6.15
N GLU A 170 -12.21 7.46 7.23
CA GLU A 170 -13.50 6.79 7.38
C GLU A 170 -14.50 7.20 6.28
N ASP A 171 -14.39 8.44 5.78
CA ASP A 171 -15.25 9.04 4.74
C ASP A 171 -15.04 8.47 3.32
N CYS A 172 -13.96 7.72 3.07
CA CYS A 172 -13.76 7.01 1.80
C CYS A 172 -14.80 5.89 1.60
N GLN A 173 -15.60 5.55 2.63
CA GLN A 173 -16.67 4.53 2.54
C GLN A 173 -18.02 5.09 2.05
N THR A 174 -18.26 6.41 2.08
CA THR A 174 -19.61 6.98 1.87
C THR A 174 -19.91 7.46 0.45
N LYS A 175 -18.92 7.57 -0.45
CA LYS A 175 -19.15 8.12 -1.81
C LYS A 175 -19.39 7.08 -2.92
N GLY A 176 -19.45 5.79 -2.58
CA GLY A 176 -19.68 4.69 -3.53
C GLY A 176 -21.15 4.32 -3.81
N THR A 177 -22.13 4.94 -3.14
CA THR A 177 -23.55 4.58 -3.28
C THR A 177 -24.43 5.77 -3.62
N HIS A 178 -24.38 6.21 -4.88
CA HIS A 178 -25.50 6.92 -5.51
C HIS A 178 -25.69 6.36 -6.93
N PHE A 179 -26.31 5.19 -7.03
CA PHE A 179 -26.97 4.76 -8.26
C PHE A 179 -28.44 5.24 -8.20
N PRO A 180 -28.96 5.94 -9.22
CA PRO A 180 -30.37 6.29 -9.27
C PRO A 180 -31.19 5.02 -9.51
N SER A 181 -32.05 4.71 -8.53
CA SER A 181 -33.06 3.66 -8.56
C SER A 181 -33.99 3.81 -9.77
N LEU A 182 -34.00 2.82 -10.66
CA LEU A 182 -35.11 2.55 -11.58
C LEU A 182 -35.18 1.04 -11.86
N PHE A 183 -35.92 0.29 -11.05
CA PHE A 183 -36.74 -0.87 -11.48
C PHE A 183 -37.78 -1.19 -10.37
N PRO A 184 -39.05 -1.46 -10.71
CA PRO A 184 -40.14 -1.47 -9.74
C PRO A 184 -40.39 -2.86 -9.11
N LEU A 185 -40.92 -2.75 -7.89
CA LEU A 185 -41.35 -3.73 -6.91
C LEU A 185 -42.42 -4.73 -7.41
N THR A 186 -42.32 -6.02 -7.06
CA THR A 186 -43.50 -6.86 -6.76
C THR A 186 -43.15 -8.18 -6.01
N ILE A 187 -43.79 -8.36 -4.82
CA ILE A 187 -44.27 -9.64 -4.19
C ILE A 187 -43.20 -10.62 -3.64
N LEU A 188 -43.27 -11.24 -2.45
CA LEU A 188 -44.15 -11.24 -1.26
C LEU A 188 -43.54 -12.25 -0.23
N LEU A 189 -43.78 -12.01 1.07
CA LEU A 189 -43.96 -12.97 2.18
C LEU A 189 -42.83 -13.21 3.23
N SER A 190 -43.13 -12.66 4.42
CA SER A 190 -42.93 -13.15 5.81
C SER A 190 -41.73 -12.73 6.67
N PRO A 191 -41.95 -12.44 7.98
CA PRO A 191 -40.97 -11.80 8.87
C PRO A 191 -40.40 -12.77 9.90
N SER A 192 -39.07 -12.87 10.02
CA SER A 192 -38.42 -13.24 11.29
C SER A 192 -36.91 -12.94 11.27
N HIS A 193 -36.49 -12.18 12.28
CA HIS A 193 -35.14 -11.81 12.70
C HIS A 193 -34.38 -10.75 11.87
N PRO A 194 -33.92 -9.66 12.51
CA PRO A 194 -32.95 -8.77 11.89
C PRO A 194 -31.61 -9.50 11.84
N ASN A 195 -31.12 -9.83 10.66
CA ASN A 195 -29.76 -10.26 10.47
C ASN A 195 -28.89 -8.99 10.37
N PRO A 196 -28.00 -8.69 11.33
CA PRO A 196 -27.02 -7.64 11.13
C PRO A 196 -25.88 -8.23 10.30
N SER A 197 -26.10 -8.48 9.02
CA SER A 197 -24.99 -8.66 8.09
C SER A 197 -24.38 -7.28 7.86
N THR A 198 -23.51 -6.87 8.77
CA THR A 198 -22.56 -5.77 8.57
C THR A 198 -21.75 -6.10 7.31
N ASN A 199 -22.08 -5.44 6.20
CA ASN A 199 -21.29 -5.48 4.98
C ASN A 199 -19.97 -4.72 5.24
N THR A 200 -18.95 -5.43 5.73
CA THR A 200 -17.65 -4.88 6.12
C THR A 200 -16.66 -4.76 4.94
N ASN A 201 -17.07 -5.09 3.71
CA ASN A 201 -16.17 -5.25 2.56
C ASN A 201 -16.22 -4.09 1.54
N ASN A 202 -16.72 -2.91 1.93
CA ASN A 202 -16.84 -1.78 1.01
C ASN A 202 -15.53 -0.99 0.80
N HIS A 203 -14.44 -1.32 1.49
CA HIS A 203 -13.17 -0.61 1.31
C HIS A 203 -12.52 -0.97 -0.04
N PRO A 204 -12.17 0.01 -0.90
CA PRO A 204 -11.71 -0.28 -2.27
C PRO A 204 -10.49 -1.20 -2.35
N ALA A 205 -9.45 -0.96 -1.55
CA ALA A 205 -8.27 -1.84 -1.55
C ALA A 205 -8.62 -3.29 -1.19
N ALA A 206 -9.55 -3.49 -0.26
CA ALA A 206 -9.96 -4.84 0.16
C ALA A 206 -10.79 -5.54 -0.91
N GLN A 207 -11.60 -4.80 -1.68
CA GLN A 207 -12.30 -5.34 -2.85
C GLN A 207 -11.31 -5.84 -3.90
N SER A 208 -10.27 -5.04 -4.21
CA SER A 208 -9.22 -5.42 -5.14
C SER A 208 -8.46 -6.66 -4.66
N VAL A 209 -8.03 -6.69 -3.40
CA VAL A 209 -7.31 -7.82 -2.82
C VAL A 209 -8.16 -9.09 -2.83
N SER A 210 -9.43 -8.99 -2.44
CA SER A 210 -10.38 -10.11 -2.50
C SER A 210 -10.58 -10.63 -3.92
N TYR A 211 -10.68 -9.74 -4.91
CA TYR A 211 -10.80 -10.10 -6.33
C TYR A 211 -9.54 -10.81 -6.87
N LEU A 212 -8.36 -10.36 -6.46
CA LEU A 212 -7.07 -10.86 -6.95
C LEU A 212 -6.60 -12.12 -6.23
N SER A 213 -7.06 -12.34 -4.99
CA SER A 213 -6.55 -13.42 -4.15
C SER A 213 -6.93 -14.81 -4.68
N LYS A 214 -5.93 -15.70 -4.77
CA LYS A 214 -6.09 -17.13 -5.11
C LYS A 214 -7.06 -17.86 -4.17
N SER A 215 -7.19 -17.39 -2.94
CA SER A 215 -8.12 -17.92 -1.94
C SER A 215 -8.55 -16.81 -0.98
N TRP A 216 -9.77 -16.89 -0.47
CA TRP A 216 -10.24 -16.02 0.60
C TRP A 216 -11.04 -16.90 1.56
N SER A 217 -10.31 -17.61 2.42
CA SER A 217 -10.89 -18.57 3.36
C SER A 217 -10.82 -18.03 4.79
N LEU A 218 -11.94 -18.18 5.51
CA LEU A 218 -12.02 -17.91 6.95
C LEU A 218 -11.01 -18.80 7.69
N PRO A 219 -10.23 -18.28 8.66
CA PRO A 219 -9.38 -19.11 9.49
C PRO A 219 -10.24 -20.13 10.24
N ALA A 220 -9.81 -21.39 10.25
CA ALA A 220 -10.42 -22.40 11.10
C ALA A 220 -10.23 -22.00 12.58
N PRO A 221 -11.24 -22.11 13.43
CA PRO A 221 -11.11 -21.74 14.84
C PRO A 221 -10.35 -22.83 15.59
N SER A 222 -9.04 -22.66 15.85
CA SER A 222 -8.32 -23.06 17.09
C SER A 222 -6.79 -23.12 16.92
N PRO A 223 -5.99 -22.78 17.96
CA PRO A 223 -4.56 -23.02 17.97
C PRO A 223 -4.31 -24.46 18.44
N SER A 224 -4.11 -25.39 17.52
CA SER A 224 -3.52 -26.68 17.85
C SER A 224 -2.13 -26.76 17.23
N THR A 225 -1.14 -26.84 18.11
CA THR A 225 0.24 -27.20 17.78
C THR A 225 0.23 -28.53 17.04
N SER A 226 0.33 -28.51 15.71
CA SER A 226 0.71 -29.70 14.96
C SER A 226 1.41 -29.32 13.66
N THR A 227 2.63 -29.83 13.56
CA THR A 227 3.46 -29.92 12.37
C THR A 227 2.70 -30.74 11.34
N SER A 228 2.00 -30.10 10.40
CA SER A 228 1.42 -30.78 9.24
C SER A 228 1.41 -29.87 8.01
N THR A 229 2.05 -30.37 6.96
CA THR A 229 2.29 -29.72 5.67
C THR A 229 1.03 -29.75 4.80
N SER A 230 -0.04 -29.05 5.20
CA SER A 230 -1.05 -28.61 4.22
C SER A 230 -0.53 -27.34 3.56
N PRO A 231 -0.60 -27.19 2.22
CA PRO A 231 -0.25 -25.92 1.60
C PRO A 231 -1.16 -24.85 2.20
N ASP A 232 -0.55 -23.88 2.86
CA ASP A 232 -1.26 -22.77 3.49
C ASP A 232 -2.07 -22.08 2.42
N THR A 233 -3.39 -22.31 2.42
CA THR A 233 -4.23 -21.92 1.29
C THR A 233 -4.37 -20.41 1.25
N ASN A 234 -4.28 -19.73 2.39
CA ASN A 234 -4.53 -18.30 2.53
C ASN A 234 -3.39 -17.44 1.92
N PRO A 235 -3.73 -16.29 1.33
CA PRO A 235 -2.72 -15.37 0.82
C PRO A 235 -1.88 -14.80 1.97
N LYS A 236 -0.58 -14.56 1.73
CA LYS A 236 0.24 -13.74 2.62
C LYS A 236 -0.08 -12.28 2.38
N ILE A 237 -0.54 -11.57 3.40
CA ILE A 237 -0.95 -10.16 3.27
C ILE A 237 -0.15 -9.32 4.26
N ILE A 238 0.37 -8.21 3.75
CA ILE A 238 0.96 -7.12 4.51
C ILE A 238 0.17 -5.86 4.17
N VAL A 239 -0.25 -5.13 5.18
CA VAL A 239 -0.87 -3.81 5.03
C VAL A 239 -0.03 -2.83 5.83
N CYS A 240 0.39 -1.73 5.21
CA CYS A 240 1.04 -0.63 5.90
C CYS A 240 0.16 0.60 5.76
N THR A 241 -0.07 1.30 6.88
CA THR A 241 -0.86 2.53 6.92
C THR A 241 -0.69 3.20 8.29
N GLY A 242 -1.24 4.40 8.47
CA GLY A 242 -1.25 5.10 9.75
C GLY A 242 -1.90 4.29 10.87
N GLU A 243 -1.35 4.39 12.09
CA GLU A 243 -1.84 3.64 13.26
C GLU A 243 -3.33 3.81 13.55
N ARG A 244 -3.88 5.00 13.28
CA ARG A 244 -5.30 5.34 13.49
C ARG A 244 -6.25 4.45 12.71
N MET A 245 -5.75 3.75 11.69
CA MET A 245 -6.51 2.85 10.84
C MET A 245 -6.62 1.43 11.37
N GLN A 246 -5.92 1.11 12.47
CA GLN A 246 -5.93 -0.20 13.11
C GLN A 246 -7.35 -0.79 13.28
N PRO A 247 -8.34 -0.06 13.84
CA PRO A 247 -9.69 -0.63 14.01
C PRO A 247 -10.33 -1.02 12.67
N LEU A 248 -10.11 -0.23 11.62
CA LEU A 248 -10.64 -0.49 10.30
C LEU A 248 -9.91 -1.66 9.63
N ILE A 249 -8.58 -1.73 9.73
CA ILE A 249 -7.78 -2.83 9.19
C ILE A 249 -8.18 -4.16 9.85
N HIS A 250 -8.27 -4.19 11.18
CA HIS A 250 -8.71 -5.37 11.92
C HIS A 250 -10.13 -5.77 11.55
N LYS A 251 -11.04 -4.81 11.29
CA LYS A 251 -12.41 -5.11 10.84
C LYS A 251 -12.45 -5.71 9.43
N ILE A 252 -11.74 -5.12 8.47
CA ILE A 252 -11.79 -5.51 7.06
C ILE A 252 -11.09 -6.85 6.83
N TYR A 253 -9.91 -7.03 7.43
CA TYR A 253 -9.06 -8.19 7.22
C TYR A 253 -9.13 -9.21 8.38
N ALA A 254 -10.07 -9.04 9.33
CA ALA A 254 -10.40 -10.07 10.33
C ALA A 254 -10.61 -11.47 9.71
N PRO A 255 -11.34 -11.61 8.58
CA PRO A 255 -11.57 -12.92 7.96
C PRO A 255 -10.33 -13.65 7.47
N ILE A 256 -9.16 -13.00 7.42
CA ILE A 256 -7.88 -13.63 7.02
C ILE A 256 -6.87 -13.64 8.17
N GLY A 257 -7.28 -13.24 9.38
CA GLY A 257 -6.43 -13.26 10.57
C GLY A 257 -5.36 -12.17 10.61
N ILE A 258 -5.62 -10.98 10.05
CA ILE A 258 -4.67 -9.87 10.17
C ILE A 258 -4.44 -9.49 11.65
N ARG A 259 -3.20 -9.15 12.00
CA ARG A 259 -2.83 -8.59 13.31
C ARG A 259 -1.77 -7.50 13.13
N THR A 260 -1.69 -6.57 14.07
CA THR A 260 -0.59 -5.60 14.17
C THR A 260 0.73 -6.32 14.44
N THR A 261 1.80 -5.93 13.76
CA THR A 261 3.14 -6.52 13.92
C THR A 261 4.09 -5.61 14.72
N THR A 262 5.19 -6.17 15.19
CA THR A 262 6.26 -5.43 15.88
C THR A 262 7.06 -4.53 14.94
N PHE A 263 6.84 -4.61 13.62
CA PHE A 263 7.57 -3.82 12.63
C PHE A 263 6.92 -2.46 12.41
N LEU A 264 7.77 -1.42 12.43
CA LEU A 264 7.40 -0.03 12.23
C LEU A 264 8.02 0.47 10.92
N PRO A 265 7.23 0.63 9.85
CA PRO A 265 7.76 1.10 8.59
C PRO A 265 8.24 2.56 8.68
N VAL A 266 9.42 2.82 8.12
CA VAL A 266 10.03 4.15 8.04
C VAL A 266 9.98 4.66 6.60
N HIS A 267 9.75 5.96 6.45
CA HIS A 267 9.69 6.66 5.16
C HIS A 267 10.97 7.45 4.89
N ASP A 268 11.35 7.55 3.61
CA ASP A 268 12.63 8.11 3.15
C ASP A 268 12.83 9.57 3.62
N LYS A 269 11.81 10.41 3.42
CA LYS A 269 11.86 11.82 3.83
C LYS A 269 11.38 12.10 5.26
N GLY A 270 11.09 11.04 6.02
CA GLY A 270 10.52 11.12 7.36
C GLY A 270 9.07 11.64 7.35
N LEU A 271 8.23 11.00 8.14
CA LEU A 271 6.87 11.46 8.41
C LEU A 271 6.68 11.59 9.92
N SER A 272 6.00 12.65 10.35
CA SER A 272 5.68 12.83 11.78
C SER A 272 4.57 11.90 12.26
N ASN A 273 3.81 11.29 11.35
CA ASN A 273 2.75 10.36 11.67
C ASN A 273 3.32 8.98 11.94
N GLU A 274 2.73 8.27 12.90
CA GLU A 274 3.06 6.87 13.16
C GLU A 274 2.35 5.95 12.16
N PHE A 275 3.13 5.07 11.54
CA PHE A 275 2.65 4.04 10.64
C PHE A 275 2.88 2.67 11.26
N PHE A 276 1.89 1.79 11.12
CA PHE A 276 1.99 0.40 11.55
C PHE A 276 1.99 -0.54 10.35
N CYS A 277 2.64 -1.68 10.57
CA CYS A 277 2.55 -2.84 9.70
C CYS A 277 1.54 -3.82 10.31
N TYR A 278 0.61 -4.30 9.49
CA TYR A 278 -0.34 -5.34 9.82
C TYR A 278 -0.10 -6.53 8.90
N SER A 279 -0.10 -7.75 9.43
CA SER A 279 0.09 -8.95 8.63
C SER A 279 -0.72 -10.12 9.18
N ASN A 280 -1.00 -11.11 8.34
CA ASN A 280 -1.57 -12.38 8.75
C ASN A 280 -0.53 -13.49 8.95
N PHE A 281 0.77 -13.15 8.87
CA PHE A 281 1.85 -14.07 9.14
C PHE A 281 2.97 -13.39 9.93
N GLU A 282 3.74 -14.19 10.66
CA GLU A 282 4.99 -13.75 11.26
C GLU A 282 6.17 -14.06 10.34
N GLY A 283 7.18 -13.21 10.40
CA GLY A 283 8.37 -13.30 9.59
C GLY A 283 9.65 -13.44 10.41
N GLU A 284 10.78 -13.31 9.73
CA GLU A 284 12.08 -13.07 10.36
C GLU A 284 12.12 -11.64 10.92
N ALA A 285 11.57 -10.68 10.16
CA ALA A 285 11.60 -9.26 10.48
C ALA A 285 10.58 -8.84 11.55
N TRP A 286 9.51 -9.62 11.76
CA TRP A 286 8.44 -9.24 12.70
C TRP A 286 7.73 -10.39 13.36
N LYS A 287 7.16 -10.08 14.53
CA LYS A 287 6.20 -10.89 15.29
C LYS A 287 4.90 -10.12 15.46
N PHE A 288 3.84 -10.78 15.92
CA PHE A 288 2.61 -10.07 16.27
C PHE A 288 2.77 -9.33 17.60
N ARG A 289 2.16 -8.15 17.71
CA ARG A 289 2.07 -7.43 18.99
C ARG A 289 1.16 -8.16 19.97
N SER A 290 1.43 -7.94 21.25
CA SER A 290 0.54 -8.41 22.31
C SER A 290 -0.69 -7.50 22.39
N GLU A 291 -1.84 -8.05 22.81
CA GLU A 291 -3.09 -7.27 22.95
C GLU A 291 -2.97 -6.14 24.01
N GLU A 292 -1.97 -6.21 24.89
CA GLU A 292 -1.67 -5.19 25.90
C GLU A 292 -0.96 -3.95 25.31
N GLU A 293 -0.17 -4.12 24.24
CA GLU A 293 0.54 -3.03 23.56
C GLU A 293 -0.37 -2.21 22.64
N ASP A 294 -1.51 -2.76 22.23
CA ASP A 294 -2.47 -2.12 21.33
C ASP A 294 -3.52 -1.24 22.08
N GLY A 295 -3.50 -1.24 23.42
CA GLY A 295 -4.57 -0.70 24.27
C GLY A 295 -4.36 0.68 24.90
N ASP A 296 -3.18 1.30 24.78
CA ASP A 296 -2.80 2.46 25.63
C ASP A 296 -3.04 3.84 25.00
N GLY A 297 -3.88 3.93 23.96
CA GLY A 297 -4.24 5.20 23.30
C GLY A 297 -5.41 5.97 23.93
N GLU A 298 -6.14 5.39 24.90
CA GLU A 298 -7.37 6.00 25.42
C GLU A 298 -7.44 5.93 26.96
N LYS A 299 -6.73 6.84 27.65
CA LYS A 299 -7.09 7.34 28.99
C LYS A 299 -6.15 8.47 29.43
N GLY A 300 -6.66 9.70 29.48
CA GLY A 300 -5.88 10.79 30.03
C GLY A 300 -6.49 12.18 30.17
N GLU A 301 -7.75 12.44 29.78
CA GLU A 301 -8.40 13.70 30.16
C GLU A 301 -9.79 13.42 30.72
N LYS A 302 -9.85 13.31 32.05
CA LYS A 302 -11.08 13.51 32.80
C LYS A 302 -10.89 14.73 33.69
N ASP A 303 -11.53 15.81 33.27
CA ASP A 303 -11.99 16.88 34.13
C ASP A 303 -12.66 16.32 35.38
N GLY A 304 -12.22 16.81 36.54
CA GLY A 304 -12.81 16.57 37.85
C GLY A 304 -12.70 17.84 38.69
N LYS A 305 -13.66 18.74 38.51
CA LYS A 305 -13.94 19.88 39.40
C LYS A 305 -14.75 19.38 40.61
N GLU A 306 -14.24 19.62 41.82
CA GLU A 306 -14.93 19.82 43.11
C GLU A 306 -13.79 19.91 44.16
N GLY A 307 -13.70 20.81 45.13
CA GLY A 307 -14.64 21.70 45.79
C GLY A 307 -14.19 21.79 47.26
N GLU A 308 -13.94 23.02 47.73
CA GLU A 308 -13.99 23.47 49.13
C GLU A 308 -12.99 23.03 50.24
N SER A 309 -12.42 24.08 50.85
CA SER A 309 -12.46 24.41 52.29
C SER A 309 -11.34 23.98 53.28
N LYS A 310 -10.62 25.04 53.73
CA LYS A 310 -10.27 25.45 55.11
C LYS A 310 -9.10 24.80 55.88
N LYS A 311 -8.43 25.72 56.60
CA LYS A 311 -7.52 25.61 57.77
C LYS A 311 -6.08 25.19 57.44
N GLU A 312 -5.03 25.87 57.89
CA GLU A 312 -4.79 26.83 58.98
C GLU A 312 -3.81 27.94 58.53
#